data_AF-C0W645-F1
#
_entry.id   AF-C0W645-F1
#
_cell.length_a   1.000
_cell.length_b   1.000
_cell.length_c   1.000
_cell.angle_alpha   90.00
_cell.angle_beta   90.00
_cell.angle_gamma   90.00
#
_symmetry.space_group_name_H-M   'P 1'
#
loop_
_entity.id
_entity.type
_entity.pdbx_description
1 polymer ?
#
loop_
_entity_poly.entity_id
_entity_poly.type
_entity_poly.pdbx_seq_one_letter_code
_entity_poly.pdbx_strand_id
1 'polypeptide(L)'
;MYTADGWPIAAKISYGPYTEDGQLAAQAPASVWREQLTQVAELGYRYIDPMDDWVPIGDISDERFAELKEVLDDLDLRIIAISIGRNSVIDTERGDENLAMVHRTIDRGAELGAKFVNVGFLQELYPAQKEALWFWLADGHHDDPALYDKAVERVRELGEHAQSLGMQISLEMYEDTFLGTPEGAVQFLKDIDHAAVGINPDIGNLIRLHRPMPKGEDMYDIVLPYANY
;
A
#
# COMPACT_ATOMS: atom_id res chain seq x y z
N MET A 1 7.88 21.25 -4.44
CA MET A 1 8.90 20.19 -4.45
C MET A 1 9.68 20.26 -3.15
N TYR A 2 9.98 19.10 -2.56
CA TYR A 2 10.82 18.98 -1.38
C TYR A 2 12.29 19.27 -1.73
N THR A 3 13.09 19.65 -0.74
CA THR A 3 14.56 19.58 -0.84
C THR A 3 15.02 18.13 -0.67
N ALA A 4 16.27 17.82 -1.00
CA ALA A 4 16.82 16.47 -0.78
C ALA A 4 16.69 16.03 0.69
N ASP A 5 17.07 16.89 1.64
CA ASP A 5 17.00 16.59 3.08
C ASP A 5 15.57 16.53 3.63
N GLY A 6 14.62 17.16 2.94
CA GLY A 6 13.22 17.25 3.35
C GLY A 6 12.29 16.29 2.59
N TRP A 7 12.83 15.46 1.69
CA TRP A 7 12.02 14.52 0.92
C TRP A 7 11.64 13.33 1.81
N PRO A 8 10.34 13.03 1.99
CA PRO A 8 9.93 11.88 2.80
C PRO A 8 10.36 10.55 2.17
N ILE A 9 11.25 9.81 2.85
CA ILE A 9 11.64 8.45 2.47
C ILE A 9 11.18 7.53 3.59
N ALA A 10 10.17 6.72 3.31
CA ALA A 10 9.54 5.85 4.29
C ALA A 10 10.21 4.48 4.37
N ALA A 11 10.36 3.94 5.58
CA ALA A 11 10.57 2.50 5.76
C ALA A 11 9.22 1.78 5.66
N LYS A 12 9.09 0.87 4.69
CA LYS A 12 7.99 -0.10 4.68
C LYS A 12 8.15 -1.03 5.86
N ILE A 13 7.17 -1.04 6.77
CA ILE A 13 7.18 -1.97 7.91
C ILE A 13 6.93 -3.39 7.40
N SER A 14 7.69 -4.35 7.92
CA SER A 14 7.65 -5.76 7.47
C SER A 14 7.80 -6.74 8.63
N TYR A 15 7.39 -6.33 9.84
CA TYR A 15 7.35 -7.23 11.00
C TYR A 15 6.26 -8.30 10.88
N GLY A 16 5.27 -8.07 10.01
CA GLY A 16 4.12 -8.95 9.85
C GLY A 16 3.12 -8.85 11.00
N PRO A 17 2.04 -9.65 10.94
CA PRO A 17 0.89 -9.47 11.81
C PRO A 17 1.07 -10.12 13.17
N TYR A 18 2.15 -10.87 13.37
CA TYR A 18 2.45 -11.57 14.61
C TYR A 18 3.75 -11.07 15.22
N THR A 19 3.74 -10.89 16.54
CA THR A 19 4.93 -10.64 17.34
C THR A 19 5.77 -11.91 17.49
N GLU A 20 6.98 -11.77 18.05
CA GLU A 20 7.89 -12.90 18.27
C GLU A 20 7.31 -14.00 19.16
N ASP A 21 6.42 -13.65 20.10
CA ASP A 21 5.69 -14.58 20.96
C ASP A 21 4.39 -15.11 20.35
N GLY A 22 4.08 -14.76 19.10
CA GLY A 22 2.95 -15.28 18.34
C GLY A 22 1.61 -14.58 18.61
N GLN A 23 1.61 -13.48 19.36
CA GLN A 23 0.43 -12.63 19.52
C GLN A 23 0.20 -11.80 18.26
N LEU A 24 -1.04 -11.43 17.96
CA LEU A 24 -1.32 -10.42 16.93
C LEU A 24 -0.70 -9.08 17.31
N ALA A 25 0.06 -8.47 16.40
CA ALA A 25 0.68 -7.17 16.60
C ALA A 25 -0.34 -6.08 16.98
N ALA A 26 -1.54 -6.11 16.41
CA ALA A 26 -2.65 -5.22 16.77
C ALA A 26 -3.05 -5.27 18.26
N GLN A 27 -2.84 -6.41 18.92
CA GLN A 27 -3.20 -6.67 20.31
C GLN A 27 -2.01 -6.58 21.27
N ALA A 28 -0.78 -6.54 20.75
CA ALA A 28 0.44 -6.49 21.54
C ALA A 28 0.54 -5.16 22.31
N PRO A 29 1.12 -5.13 23.53
CA PRO A 29 1.33 -3.87 24.25
C PRO A 29 2.11 -2.84 23.41
N ALA A 30 1.84 -1.55 23.59
CA ALA A 30 2.53 -0.49 22.84
C ALA A 30 4.07 -0.48 23.02
N SER A 31 4.58 -1.09 24.10
CA SER A 31 6.02 -1.31 24.27
C SER A 31 6.63 -2.17 23.16
N VAL A 32 5.89 -3.16 22.64
CA VAL A 32 6.35 -4.01 21.52
C VAL A 32 6.44 -3.18 20.23
N TRP A 33 5.44 -2.35 19.97
CA TRP A 33 5.47 -1.43 18.83
C TRP A 33 6.64 -0.46 18.93
N ARG A 34 6.93 0.05 20.13
CA ARG A 34 8.06 0.93 20.39
C ARG A 34 9.39 0.25 20.13
N GLU A 35 9.59 -0.99 20.58
CA GLU A 35 10.82 -1.75 20.32
C GLU A 35 11.02 -1.99 18.82
N GLN A 36 9.96 -2.37 18.11
CA GLN A 36 9.96 -2.54 16.65
C GLN A 36 10.29 -1.23 15.92
N LEU A 37 9.63 -0.13 16.26
CA LEU A 37 9.85 1.16 15.62
C LEU A 37 11.18 1.82 16.03
N THR A 38 11.72 1.50 17.20
CA THR A 38 13.07 1.94 17.62
C THR A 38 14.12 1.44 16.64
N GLN A 39 14.04 0.17 16.20
CA GLN A 39 14.96 -0.37 15.19
C GLN A 39 14.90 0.44 13.88
N VAL A 40 13.71 0.87 13.47
CA VAL A 40 13.52 1.69 12.26
C VAL A 40 14.15 3.08 12.43
N ALA A 41 13.93 3.72 13.57
CA ALA A 41 14.51 5.03 13.89
C ALA A 41 16.06 4.97 14.01
N GLU A 42 16.60 3.90 14.60
CA GLU A 42 18.05 3.66 14.74
C GLU A 42 18.74 3.43 13.38
N LEU A 43 18.01 2.89 12.39
CA LEU A 43 18.47 2.82 11.00
C LEU A 43 18.45 4.18 10.27
N GLY A 44 17.96 5.24 10.92
CA GLY A 44 18.00 6.61 10.43
C GLY A 44 16.72 7.09 9.74
N TYR A 45 15.66 6.28 9.72
CA TYR A 45 14.39 6.70 9.14
C TYR A 45 13.69 7.79 9.98
N ARG A 46 12.89 8.60 9.28
CA ARG A 46 11.97 9.58 9.86
C ARG A 46 10.52 9.36 9.44
N TYR A 47 10.34 8.62 8.35
CA TYR A 47 9.04 8.25 7.83
C TYR A 47 8.89 6.74 7.83
N ILE A 48 7.68 6.27 8.06
CA ILE A 48 7.30 4.87 7.90
C ILE A 48 6.06 4.76 7.00
N ASP A 49 5.92 3.59 6.38
CA ASP A 49 4.67 3.09 5.85
C ASP A 49 4.30 1.85 6.69
N PRO A 50 3.27 1.91 7.53
CA PRO A 50 2.97 0.85 8.49
C PRO A 50 2.45 -0.43 7.82
N MET A 51 2.06 -0.37 6.54
CA MET A 51 1.27 -1.40 5.87
C MET A 51 -0.07 -1.70 6.60
N ASP A 52 -0.89 -2.55 6.02
CA ASP A 52 -2.08 -3.16 6.65
C ASP A 52 -1.79 -4.53 7.29
N ASP A 53 -0.59 -5.08 7.10
CA ASP A 53 -0.19 -6.42 7.55
C ASP A 53 0.69 -6.43 8.81
N TRP A 54 0.95 -5.28 9.45
CA TRP A 54 1.56 -5.18 10.78
C TRP A 54 0.53 -4.80 11.84
N VAL A 55 0.27 -3.49 11.99
CA VAL A 55 -0.82 -2.96 12.82
C VAL A 55 -1.84 -2.34 11.87
N PRO A 56 -3.01 -2.97 11.64
CA PRO A 56 -4.01 -2.47 10.71
C PRO A 56 -4.68 -1.22 11.28
N ILE A 57 -4.09 -0.04 11.03
CA ILE A 57 -4.46 1.21 11.70
C ILE A 57 -5.92 1.60 11.48
N GLY A 58 -6.53 1.20 10.35
CA GLY A 58 -7.95 1.41 10.06
C GLY A 58 -8.90 0.59 10.94
N ASP A 59 -8.41 -0.46 11.60
CA ASP A 59 -9.22 -1.46 12.30
C ASP A 59 -8.95 -1.57 13.81
N ILE A 60 -7.97 -0.83 14.34
CA ILE A 60 -7.74 -0.74 15.79
C ILE A 60 -8.68 0.28 16.44
N SER A 61 -8.96 0.09 17.73
CA SER A 61 -9.81 1.02 18.50
C SER A 61 -9.16 2.40 18.66
N ASP A 62 -9.95 3.42 18.99
CA ASP A 62 -9.46 4.78 19.24
C ASP A 62 -8.39 4.82 20.34
N GLU A 63 -8.54 4.03 21.40
CA GLU A 63 -7.56 3.96 22.48
C GLU A 63 -6.23 3.40 21.98
N ARG A 64 -6.27 2.31 21.20
CA ARG A 64 -5.09 1.68 20.62
C ARG A 64 -4.41 2.58 19.59
N PHE A 65 -5.20 3.32 18.82
CA PHE A 65 -4.70 4.31 17.87
C PHE A 65 -3.99 5.46 18.57
N ALA A 66 -4.53 5.95 19.69
CA ALA A 66 -3.87 6.96 20.52
C ALA A 66 -2.52 6.47 21.07
N GLU A 67 -2.45 5.23 21.56
CA GLU A 67 -1.19 4.63 22.01
C GLU A 67 -0.14 4.56 20.86
N LEU A 68 -0.55 4.19 19.65
CA LEU A 68 0.35 4.16 18.50
C LEU A 68 0.88 5.56 18.15
N LYS A 69 0.04 6.59 18.23
CA LYS A 69 0.45 7.99 18.01
C LYS A 69 1.51 8.43 19.02
N GLU A 70 1.33 8.08 20.30
CA GLU A 70 2.33 8.38 21.34
C GLU A 70 3.68 7.70 21.04
N VAL A 71 3.66 6.45 20.58
CA VAL A 71 4.89 5.74 20.19
C VAL A 71 5.58 6.43 19.00
N LEU A 72 4.83 6.84 17.99
CA LEU A 72 5.37 7.55 16.82
C LEU A 72 5.98 8.90 17.21
N ASP A 73 5.28 9.68 18.04
CA ASP A 73 5.75 10.98 18.51
C ASP A 73 7.02 10.88 19.35
N ASP A 74 7.10 9.92 20.27
CA ASP A 74 8.28 9.72 21.10
C ASP A 74 9.53 9.30 20.31
N LEU A 75 9.35 8.63 19.18
CA LEU A 75 10.43 8.19 18.30
C LEU A 75 10.71 9.19 17.17
N ASP A 76 9.99 10.31 17.11
CA ASP A 76 10.00 11.29 16.02
C ASP A 76 9.85 10.63 14.63
N LEU A 77 8.94 9.66 14.56
CA LEU A 77 8.54 8.98 13.33
C LEU A 77 7.22 9.56 12.82
N ARG A 78 7.13 9.69 11.51
CA ARG A 78 5.94 10.21 10.81
C ARG A 78 5.44 9.19 9.80
N ILE A 79 4.15 9.24 9.48
CA ILE A 79 3.57 8.43 8.42
C ILE A 79 3.34 9.34 7.21
N ILE A 80 3.91 8.98 6.06
CA ILE A 80 3.70 9.72 4.80
C ILE A 80 2.74 8.97 3.86
N ALA A 81 2.76 7.65 3.92
CA ALA A 81 1.95 6.76 3.12
C ALA A 81 1.49 5.57 3.96
N ILE A 82 0.37 4.98 3.57
CA ILE A 82 -0.10 3.70 4.11
C ILE A 82 -0.43 2.81 2.93
N SER A 83 0.32 1.72 2.77
CA SER A 83 0.14 0.78 1.68
C SER A 83 -0.72 -0.40 2.11
N ILE A 84 -1.74 -0.69 1.29
CA ILE A 84 -2.61 -1.84 1.44
C ILE A 84 -1.99 -3.00 0.66
N GLY A 85 -1.69 -4.10 1.35
CA GLY A 85 -1.10 -5.29 0.77
C GLY A 85 -2.13 -6.12 0.01
N ARG A 86 -2.23 -7.42 0.35
CA ARG A 86 -3.05 -8.41 -0.37
C ARG A 86 -4.56 -8.33 -0.02
N ASN A 87 -5.09 -7.11 0.11
CA ASN A 87 -6.49 -6.82 0.43
C ASN A 87 -7.14 -6.00 -0.70
N SER A 88 -7.15 -6.57 -1.91
CA SER A 88 -7.76 -5.95 -3.09
C SER A 88 -9.22 -5.56 -2.87
N VAL A 89 -9.59 -4.33 -3.25
CA VAL A 89 -10.98 -3.84 -3.16
C VAL A 89 -11.93 -4.51 -4.17
N ILE A 90 -11.41 -5.32 -5.08
CA ILE A 90 -12.20 -6.13 -6.02
C ILE A 90 -12.09 -7.63 -5.76
N ASP A 91 -11.52 -8.05 -4.62
CA ASP A 91 -11.55 -9.44 -4.19
C ASP A 91 -13.00 -9.99 -4.24
N THR A 92 -13.17 -11.20 -4.79
CA THR A 92 -14.50 -11.76 -5.05
C THR A 92 -15.26 -12.14 -3.77
N GLU A 93 -14.53 -12.40 -2.68
CA GLU A 93 -15.12 -12.79 -1.40
C GLU A 93 -15.13 -11.61 -0.42
N ARG A 94 -14.03 -10.84 -0.38
CA ARG A 94 -13.76 -9.83 0.65
C ARG A 94 -13.72 -8.40 0.13
N GLY A 95 -13.98 -8.16 -1.16
CA GLY A 95 -13.80 -6.84 -1.77
C GLY A 95 -14.59 -5.71 -1.08
N ASP A 96 -15.78 -5.99 -0.56
CA ASP A 96 -16.60 -5.00 0.17
C ASP A 96 -16.01 -4.67 1.54
N GLU A 97 -15.52 -5.70 2.24
CA GLU A 97 -14.83 -5.53 3.54
C GLU A 97 -13.52 -4.76 3.36
N ASN A 98 -12.76 -5.11 2.31
CA ASN A 98 -11.52 -4.45 1.95
C ASN A 98 -11.77 -2.99 1.59
N LEU A 99 -12.76 -2.69 0.74
CA LEU A 99 -13.12 -1.30 0.41
C LEU A 99 -13.45 -0.48 1.67
N ALA A 100 -14.25 -1.04 2.58
CA ALA A 100 -14.59 -0.38 3.84
C ALA A 100 -13.35 -0.17 4.74
N MET A 101 -12.42 -1.13 4.75
CA MET A 101 -11.15 -1.03 5.48
C MET A 101 -10.24 0.05 4.88
N VAL A 102 -10.17 0.18 3.55
CA VAL A 102 -9.41 1.25 2.91
C VAL A 102 -9.99 2.62 3.27
N HIS A 103 -11.33 2.79 3.28
CA HIS A 103 -11.92 4.06 3.73
C HIS A 103 -11.55 4.41 5.18
N ARG A 104 -11.62 3.46 6.12
CA ARG A 104 -11.15 3.70 7.50
C ARG A 104 -9.66 4.04 7.55
N THR A 105 -8.87 3.43 6.68
CA THR A 105 -7.43 3.72 6.58
C THR A 105 -7.17 5.14 6.04
N ILE A 106 -7.98 5.64 5.12
CA ILE A 106 -7.92 7.05 4.67
C ILE A 106 -8.20 7.98 5.86
N ASP A 107 -9.26 7.73 6.64
CA ASP A 107 -9.60 8.54 7.82
C ASP A 107 -8.42 8.61 8.81
N ARG A 108 -7.87 7.44 9.18
CA ARG A 108 -6.73 7.35 10.10
C ARG A 108 -5.46 7.93 9.53
N GLY A 109 -5.22 7.75 8.24
CA GLY A 109 -4.10 8.35 7.53
C GLY A 109 -4.14 9.87 7.58
N ALA A 110 -5.31 10.47 7.37
CA ALA A 110 -5.50 11.91 7.47
C ALA A 110 -5.20 12.42 8.89
N GLU A 111 -5.65 11.71 9.93
CA GLU A 111 -5.34 12.03 11.33
C GLU A 111 -3.84 11.95 11.66
N LEU A 112 -3.10 11.08 10.98
CA LEU A 112 -1.64 10.90 11.13
C LEU A 112 -0.83 11.86 10.26
N GLY A 113 -1.48 12.64 9.40
CA GLY A 113 -0.83 13.56 8.47
C GLY A 113 -0.26 12.90 7.21
N ALA A 114 -0.64 11.64 6.94
CA ALA A 114 -0.28 10.94 5.72
C ALA A 114 -0.79 11.69 4.48
N LYS A 115 -0.14 11.48 3.35
CA LYS A 115 -0.50 12.07 2.05
C LYS A 115 -1.08 11.06 1.09
N PHE A 116 -0.75 9.79 1.27
CA PHE A 116 -1.11 8.74 0.34
C PHE A 116 -1.70 7.53 1.07
N VAL A 117 -2.75 6.95 0.49
CA VAL A 117 -3.06 5.53 0.68
C VAL A 117 -2.73 4.84 -0.64
N ASN A 118 -1.81 3.87 -0.59
CA ASN A 118 -1.42 3.09 -1.76
C ASN A 118 -2.26 1.81 -1.78
N VAL A 119 -2.88 1.50 -2.93
CA VAL A 119 -3.70 0.31 -3.13
C VAL A 119 -3.26 -0.40 -4.40
N GLY A 120 -3.37 -1.73 -4.40
CA GLY A 120 -3.17 -2.56 -5.59
C GLY A 120 -4.27 -3.60 -5.72
N PHE A 121 -4.17 -4.41 -6.77
CA PHE A 121 -5.12 -5.52 -7.03
C PHE A 121 -4.52 -6.90 -6.74
N LEU A 122 -3.29 -6.94 -6.23
CA LEU A 122 -2.67 -8.16 -5.72
C LEU A 122 -3.54 -8.81 -4.62
N GLN A 123 -3.67 -10.14 -4.68
CA GLN A 123 -4.46 -10.93 -3.73
C GLN A 123 -3.58 -11.97 -3.01
N GLU A 124 -4.20 -12.77 -2.16
CA GLU A 124 -3.56 -13.81 -1.36
C GLU A 124 -2.72 -14.75 -2.22
N LEU A 125 -1.53 -15.12 -1.71
CA LEU A 125 -0.66 -16.07 -2.39
C LEU A 125 -1.28 -17.46 -2.43
N TYR A 126 -1.29 -18.07 -3.60
CA TYR A 126 -1.72 -19.45 -3.77
C TYR A 126 -0.72 -20.42 -3.12
N PRO A 127 -1.14 -21.67 -2.78
CA PRO A 127 -0.26 -22.64 -2.14
C PRO A 127 1.07 -22.85 -2.88
N ALA A 128 1.04 -22.96 -4.21
CA ALA A 128 2.25 -23.11 -5.02
C ALA A 128 3.21 -21.91 -4.92
N GLN A 129 2.68 -20.69 -4.77
CA GLN A 129 3.49 -19.49 -4.58
C GLN A 129 4.15 -19.45 -3.19
N LYS A 130 3.46 -19.96 -2.17
CA LYS A 130 4.01 -20.08 -0.79
C LYS A 130 5.11 -21.14 -0.68
N GLU A 131 5.05 -22.18 -1.51
CA GLU A 131 6.07 -23.25 -1.56
C GLU A 131 7.28 -22.91 -2.43
N ALA A 132 7.13 -21.98 -3.38
CA ALA A 132 8.21 -21.54 -4.26
C ALA A 132 9.30 -20.78 -3.50
N LEU A 133 10.54 -20.81 -4.02
CA LEU A 133 11.65 -20.02 -3.44
C LEU A 133 11.32 -18.52 -3.39
N TRP A 134 10.66 -18.03 -4.44
CA TRP A 134 10.07 -16.71 -4.52
C TRP A 134 8.68 -16.84 -5.11
N PHE A 135 7.71 -16.13 -4.54
CA PHE A 135 6.30 -16.31 -4.90
C PHE A 135 6.01 -16.05 -6.40
N TRP A 136 6.78 -15.18 -7.05
CA TRP A 136 6.62 -14.84 -8.46
C TRP A 136 7.15 -15.91 -9.44
N LEU A 137 7.76 -16.99 -8.92
CA LEU A 137 8.19 -18.13 -9.73
C LEU A 137 7.06 -19.14 -9.98
N ALA A 138 5.93 -18.98 -9.31
CA ALA A 138 4.72 -19.76 -9.52
C ALA A 138 3.58 -18.84 -9.95
N ASP A 139 2.65 -19.41 -10.72
CA ASP A 139 1.44 -18.72 -11.14
C ASP A 139 0.53 -18.41 -9.94
N GLY A 140 -0.13 -17.26 -9.98
CA GLY A 140 -0.88 -16.71 -8.87
C GLY A 140 -2.22 -16.13 -9.29
N HIS A 141 -2.64 -15.09 -8.58
CA HIS A 141 -3.83 -14.32 -8.92
C HIS A 141 -3.69 -13.62 -10.28
N HIS A 142 -4.77 -13.63 -11.06
CA HIS A 142 -4.96 -12.81 -12.26
C HIS A 142 -6.27 -12.06 -12.10
N ASP A 143 -6.29 -10.76 -12.40
CA ASP A 143 -7.53 -10.00 -12.34
C ASP A 143 -8.54 -10.53 -13.37
N ASP A 144 -9.79 -10.75 -12.94
CA ASP A 144 -10.89 -11.11 -13.83
C ASP A 144 -11.32 -9.86 -14.62
N PRO A 145 -11.22 -9.86 -15.96
CA PRO A 145 -11.66 -8.72 -16.79
C PRO A 145 -13.11 -8.28 -16.53
N ALA A 146 -13.98 -9.17 -16.05
CA ALA A 146 -15.36 -8.82 -15.69
C ALA A 146 -15.45 -7.86 -14.49
N LEU A 147 -14.37 -7.70 -13.71
CA LEU A 147 -14.30 -6.81 -12.55
C LEU A 147 -13.69 -5.44 -12.88
N TYR A 148 -13.30 -5.18 -14.13
CA TYR A 148 -12.64 -3.93 -14.52
C TYR A 148 -13.47 -2.69 -14.17
N ASP A 149 -14.73 -2.66 -14.59
CA ASP A 149 -15.61 -1.50 -14.32
C ASP A 149 -15.82 -1.29 -12.82
N LYS A 150 -15.94 -2.38 -12.05
CA LYS A 150 -16.04 -2.35 -10.59
C LYS A 150 -14.76 -1.80 -9.95
N ALA A 151 -13.59 -2.12 -10.49
CA ALA A 151 -12.31 -1.60 -10.02
C ALA A 151 -12.21 -0.09 -10.26
N VAL A 152 -12.60 0.36 -11.45
CA VAL A 152 -12.64 1.80 -11.80
C VAL A 152 -13.59 2.56 -10.88
N GLU A 153 -14.80 2.04 -10.66
CA GLU A 153 -15.79 2.63 -9.75
C GLU A 153 -15.25 2.78 -8.32
N ARG A 154 -14.71 1.71 -7.75
CA ARG A 154 -14.20 1.69 -6.37
C ARG A 154 -13.00 2.58 -6.16
N VAL A 155 -12.06 2.61 -7.11
CA VAL A 155 -10.90 3.49 -7.01
C VAL A 155 -11.32 4.96 -7.14
N ARG A 156 -12.32 5.27 -7.98
CA ARG A 156 -12.88 6.63 -8.04
C ARG A 156 -13.52 7.03 -6.70
N GLU A 157 -14.33 6.14 -6.10
CA GLU A 157 -14.93 6.34 -4.77
C GLU A 157 -13.86 6.60 -3.69
N LEU A 158 -12.79 5.81 -3.67
CA LEU A 158 -11.65 6.03 -2.76
C LEU A 158 -10.95 7.36 -3.03
N GLY A 159 -10.79 7.72 -4.30
CA GLY A 159 -10.22 9.00 -4.73
C GLY A 159 -11.03 10.19 -4.23
N GLU A 160 -12.36 10.13 -4.32
CA GLU A 160 -13.27 11.16 -3.81
C GLU A 160 -13.13 11.31 -2.29
N HIS A 161 -13.09 10.21 -1.54
CA HIS A 161 -12.90 10.25 -0.09
C HIS A 161 -11.51 10.82 0.27
N ALA A 162 -10.44 10.30 -0.32
CA ALA A 162 -9.08 10.80 -0.08
C ALA A 162 -8.96 12.30 -0.37
N GLN A 163 -9.51 12.77 -1.49
CA GLN A 163 -9.51 14.19 -1.84
C GLN A 163 -10.22 15.05 -0.80
N SER A 164 -11.34 14.58 -0.26
CA SER A 164 -12.10 15.33 0.77
C SER A 164 -11.31 15.58 2.05
N LEU A 165 -10.29 14.74 2.31
CA LEU A 165 -9.38 14.83 3.46
C LEU A 165 -7.99 15.38 3.08
N GLY A 166 -7.80 15.85 1.84
CA GLY A 166 -6.52 16.40 1.37
C GLY A 166 -5.42 15.34 1.15
N MET A 167 -5.82 14.09 0.98
CA MET A 167 -4.97 12.95 0.64
C MET A 167 -5.15 12.54 -0.83
N GLN A 168 -4.34 11.59 -1.29
CA GLN A 168 -4.45 10.97 -2.60
C GLN A 168 -4.41 9.44 -2.50
N ILE A 169 -4.98 8.79 -3.51
CA ILE A 169 -4.80 7.35 -3.75
C ILE A 169 -3.64 7.18 -4.71
N SER A 170 -2.80 6.18 -4.44
CA SER A 170 -1.77 5.73 -5.36
C SER A 170 -2.02 4.29 -5.79
N LEU A 171 -1.87 4.00 -7.07
CA LEU A 171 -2.14 2.69 -7.67
C LEU A 171 -0.85 1.91 -7.86
N GLU A 172 -0.66 0.86 -7.08
CA GLU A 172 0.53 0.00 -7.11
C GLU A 172 0.55 -0.86 -8.37
N MET A 173 1.56 -0.64 -9.21
CA MET A 173 1.84 -1.53 -10.34
C MET A 173 2.33 -2.90 -9.83
N TYR A 174 1.60 -3.96 -10.21
CA TYR A 174 1.89 -5.33 -9.80
C TYR A 174 1.52 -6.32 -10.91
N GLU A 175 2.29 -7.40 -11.07
CA GLU A 175 2.11 -8.37 -12.16
C GLU A 175 0.71 -9.00 -12.20
N ASP A 176 0.25 -9.35 -13.41
CA ASP A 176 -1.00 -10.11 -13.62
C ASP A 176 -2.30 -9.39 -13.13
N THR A 177 -2.20 -8.10 -12.80
CA THR A 177 -3.33 -7.21 -12.47
C THR A 177 -3.68 -6.26 -13.63
N PHE A 178 -4.76 -5.48 -13.49
CA PHE A 178 -5.06 -4.36 -14.38
C PHE A 178 -3.93 -3.30 -14.46
N LEU A 179 -3.02 -3.29 -13.48
CA LEU A 179 -1.88 -2.39 -13.37
C LEU A 179 -0.55 -3.09 -13.75
N GLY A 180 -0.60 -4.31 -14.29
CA GLY A 180 0.58 -5.15 -14.53
C GLY A 180 1.42 -4.80 -15.75
N THR A 181 1.08 -3.73 -16.48
CA THR A 181 1.89 -3.17 -17.57
C THR A 181 1.86 -1.64 -17.52
N PRO A 182 2.90 -0.95 -18.02
CA PRO A 182 2.90 0.52 -18.08
C PRO A 182 1.68 1.10 -18.80
N GLU A 183 1.35 0.56 -19.98
CA GLU A 183 0.22 1.03 -20.78
C GLU A 183 -1.12 0.72 -20.12
N GLY A 184 -1.25 -0.47 -19.51
CA GLY A 184 -2.43 -0.86 -18.74
C GLY A 184 -2.67 0.08 -17.56
N ALA A 185 -1.63 0.37 -16.77
CA ALA A 185 -1.73 1.29 -15.63
C ALA A 185 -2.13 2.71 -16.06
N VAL A 186 -1.55 3.23 -17.15
CA VAL A 186 -1.92 4.54 -17.70
C VAL A 186 -3.36 4.55 -18.24
N GLN A 187 -3.79 3.49 -18.92
CA GLN A 187 -5.17 3.39 -19.41
C GLN A 187 -6.16 3.33 -18.24
N PHE A 188 -5.88 2.50 -17.23
CA PHE A 188 -6.71 2.37 -16.04
C PHE A 188 -6.88 3.71 -15.30
N LEU A 189 -5.78 4.45 -15.11
CA LEU A 189 -5.84 5.80 -14.51
C LEU A 189 -6.72 6.76 -15.32
N LYS A 190 -6.63 6.73 -16.65
CA LYS A 190 -7.45 7.57 -17.53
C LYS A 190 -8.93 7.22 -17.44
N ASP A 191 -9.26 5.94 -17.29
CA ASP A 191 -10.64 5.48 -17.16
C ASP A 191 -11.24 5.88 -15.79
N ILE A 192 -10.41 5.91 -14.74
CA ILE A 192 -10.79 6.47 -13.43
C ILE A 192 -11.08 7.97 -13.51
N ASP A 193 -10.27 8.73 -14.24
CA ASP A 193 -10.44 10.17 -14.45
C ASP A 193 -10.67 10.96 -13.14
N HIS A 194 -9.76 10.79 -12.17
CA HIS A 194 -9.87 11.44 -10.85
C HIS A 194 -8.56 12.11 -10.43
N ALA A 195 -8.62 13.40 -10.08
CA ALA A 195 -7.42 14.22 -9.83
C ALA A 195 -6.63 13.86 -8.57
N ALA A 196 -7.26 13.15 -7.62
CA ALA A 196 -6.60 12.64 -6.41
C ALA A 196 -6.14 11.19 -6.52
N VAL A 197 -6.10 10.63 -7.73
CA VAL A 197 -5.58 9.28 -8.00
C VAL A 197 -4.35 9.40 -8.90
N GLY A 198 -3.29 8.68 -8.57
CA GLY A 198 -2.06 8.60 -9.35
C GLY A 198 -1.46 7.19 -9.31
N ILE A 199 -0.28 7.02 -9.91
CA ILE A 199 0.38 5.71 -10.01
C ILE A 199 1.54 5.61 -9.01
N ASN A 200 1.66 4.46 -8.34
CA ASN A 200 2.88 4.00 -7.70
C ASN A 200 3.62 3.09 -8.70
N PRO A 201 4.69 3.58 -9.33
CA PRO A 201 5.41 2.84 -10.36
C PRO A 201 6.40 1.84 -9.75
N ASP A 202 5.90 0.85 -9.00
CA ASP A 202 6.69 -0.25 -8.45
C ASP A 202 7.09 -1.27 -9.53
N ILE A 203 7.86 -0.79 -10.50
CA ILE A 203 8.35 -1.55 -11.65
C ILE A 203 9.28 -2.70 -11.22
N GLY A 204 9.78 -2.69 -9.98
CA GLY A 204 10.50 -3.83 -9.40
C GLY A 204 9.68 -5.12 -9.43
N ASN A 205 8.35 -5.02 -9.26
CA ASN A 205 7.42 -6.14 -9.40
C ASN A 205 7.43 -6.77 -10.81
N LEU A 206 7.67 -5.97 -11.84
CA LEU A 206 7.71 -6.43 -13.24
C LEU A 206 9.10 -6.93 -13.64
N ILE A 207 10.18 -6.25 -13.21
CA ILE A 207 11.56 -6.59 -13.56
C ILE A 207 11.97 -7.96 -13.01
N ARG A 208 11.45 -8.38 -11.85
CA ARG A 208 11.79 -9.67 -11.23
C ARG A 208 11.24 -10.89 -11.98
N LEU A 209 10.30 -10.70 -12.91
CA LEU A 209 9.57 -11.80 -13.53
C LEU A 209 10.41 -12.55 -14.55
N HIS A 210 10.23 -13.87 -14.61
CA HIS A 210 10.91 -14.74 -15.57
C HIS A 210 10.12 -14.83 -16.90
N ARG A 211 9.72 -13.68 -17.44
CA ARG A 211 9.02 -13.53 -18.72
C ARG A 211 9.57 -12.31 -19.47
N PRO A 212 9.38 -12.20 -20.80
CA PRO A 212 9.82 -11.02 -21.54
C PRO A 212 9.24 -9.74 -20.95
N MET A 213 10.09 -8.73 -20.74
CA MET A 213 9.72 -7.44 -20.17
C MET A 213 10.48 -6.32 -20.92
N PRO A 214 9.88 -5.13 -21.12
CA PRO A 214 10.62 -3.95 -21.56
C PRO A 214 11.73 -3.59 -20.57
N LYS A 215 12.62 -2.68 -20.95
CA LYS A 215 13.62 -2.16 -20.00
C LYS A 215 12.95 -1.32 -18.93
N GLY A 216 13.53 -1.29 -17.74
CA GLY A 216 13.02 -0.52 -16.61
C GLY A 216 12.85 0.97 -16.96
N GLU A 217 13.83 1.55 -17.64
CA GLU A 217 13.82 2.95 -18.06
C GLU A 217 12.66 3.24 -19.02
N ASP A 218 12.43 2.36 -20.00
CA ASP A 218 11.33 2.51 -20.96
C ASP A 218 9.96 2.45 -20.26
N MET A 219 9.83 1.59 -19.24
CA MET A 219 8.60 1.50 -18.43
C MET A 219 8.42 2.77 -17.58
N TYR A 220 9.48 3.26 -16.93
CA TYR A 220 9.43 4.48 -16.12
C TYR A 220 9.05 5.71 -16.95
N ASP A 221 9.59 5.85 -18.17
CA ASP A 221 9.27 6.98 -19.06
C ASP A 221 7.77 7.08 -19.36
N ILE A 222 7.05 5.95 -19.36
CA ILE A 222 5.60 5.91 -19.61
C ILE A 222 4.80 6.35 -18.37
N VAL A 223 5.19 5.89 -17.17
CA VAL A 223 4.35 6.02 -15.97
C VAL A 223 4.72 7.18 -15.05
N LEU A 224 5.98 7.65 -15.06
CA LEU A 224 6.44 8.76 -14.21
C LEU A 224 5.65 10.07 -14.38
N PRO A 225 5.14 10.45 -15.58
CA PRO A 225 4.28 11.62 -15.73
C PRO A 225 2.97 11.55 -14.95
N TYR A 226 2.57 10.35 -14.52
CA TYR A 226 1.32 10.06 -13.81
C TYR A 226 1.56 9.61 -12.36
N ALA A 227 2.81 9.57 -11.93
CA ALA A 227 3.18 9.08 -10.60
C ALA A 227 2.93 10.14 -9.52
N ASN A 228 2.38 9.71 -8.39
CA ASN A 228 2.23 10.53 -7.19
C ASN A 228 2.91 9.93 -5.94
N TYR A 229 3.51 8.74 -6.07
CA TYR A 229 4.20 8.01 -5.02
C TYR A 229 5.72 8.16 -5.11
#